data_AF-A0A7W0TM23-F1
#
_entry.id   AF-A0A7W0TM23-F1
#
_cell.length_a   1.000
_cell.length_b   1.000
_cell.length_c   1.000
_cell.angle_alpha   90.00
_cell.angle_beta   90.00
_cell.angle_gamma   90.00
#
_symmetry.space_group_name_H-M   'P 1'
#
loop_
_entity.id
_entity.type
_entity.pdbx_description
1 polymer ?
#
loop_
_entity_poly.entity_id
_entity_poly.type
_entity_poly.pdbx_seq_one_letter_code
_entity_poly.pdbx_strand_id
1 'polypeptide(L)'
;MATAVDTAMNTDEHLLVQAGTGTGKSLAYLVPALRHAVENREPVVVSTATLALQAQIVDHDLPVLVDALEPLLGRRPEVALVKGRAHYACRHKLAGGYPAEEPTLFEAPAASGPTSSLGAAVVRLREWVESSKTGDRSELVPGVPDRAWRQVSVTAHECLGGQRCPHAATCFSELSRAKARESDIVVTNHAFLAIDAFEGRAMLPEHQVVIIDEAHELADRVTGVISDQLSAVSVSAAAGAAAR
;
A
#
# COMPACT_ATOMS: atom_id res chain seq x y z
N MET A 1 8.46 16.63 -21.71
CA MET A 1 8.55 15.75 -20.52
C MET A 1 8.69 14.29 -20.94
N ALA A 2 7.75 13.67 -21.65
CA ALA A 2 7.82 12.24 -22.01
C ALA A 2 9.14 11.82 -22.68
N THR A 3 9.61 12.56 -23.69
CA THR A 3 10.92 12.30 -24.34
C THR A 3 12.10 12.39 -23.37
N ALA A 4 12.03 13.30 -22.39
CA ALA A 4 13.10 13.44 -21.40
C ALA A 4 13.09 12.25 -20.42
N VAL A 5 11.90 11.84 -19.96
CA VAL A 5 11.74 10.64 -19.12
C VAL A 5 12.25 9.40 -19.84
N ASP A 6 11.88 9.24 -21.11
CA ASP A 6 12.35 8.14 -21.95
C ASP A 6 13.87 8.14 -22.14
N THR A 7 14.45 9.31 -22.42
CA THR A 7 15.91 9.43 -22.55
C THR A 7 16.59 9.01 -21.25
N ALA A 8 16.14 9.54 -20.11
CA ALA A 8 16.70 9.25 -18.80
C ALA A 8 16.64 7.75 -18.43
N MET A 9 15.53 7.07 -18.77
CA MET A 9 15.40 5.61 -18.58
C MET A 9 16.35 4.79 -19.47
N ASN A 10 16.69 5.29 -20.65
CA ASN A 10 17.58 4.57 -21.59
C ASN A 10 19.07 4.92 -21.42
N THR A 11 19.38 6.00 -20.69
CA THR A 11 20.76 6.45 -20.43
C THR A 11 21.19 6.27 -18.97
N ASP A 12 20.33 5.67 -18.13
CA ASP A 12 20.56 5.48 -16.69
C ASP A 12 20.83 6.80 -15.94
N GLU A 13 20.22 7.90 -16.38
CA GLU A 13 20.40 9.22 -15.80
C GLU A 13 19.25 9.61 -14.87
N HIS A 14 19.56 10.38 -13.82
CA HIS A 14 18.53 10.98 -12.98
C HIS A 14 17.93 12.24 -13.63
N LEU A 15 16.60 12.29 -13.70
CA LEU A 15 15.87 13.42 -14.25
C LEU A 15 14.97 14.07 -13.19
N LEU A 16 15.15 15.37 -12.99
CA LEU A 16 14.23 16.21 -12.21
C LEU A 16 13.38 17.05 -13.15
N VAL A 17 12.05 16.93 -13.04
CA VAL A 17 11.10 17.70 -13.86
C VAL A 17 10.15 18.49 -12.96
N GLN A 18 10.04 19.78 -13.21
CA GLN A 18 8.95 20.59 -12.68
C GLN A 18 7.86 20.74 -13.75
N ALA A 19 6.65 20.30 -13.42
CA ALA A 19 5.49 20.41 -14.29
C ALA A 19 4.32 21.04 -13.51
N GLY A 20 3.59 21.95 -14.14
CA GLY A 20 2.42 22.58 -13.53
C GLY A 20 1.28 21.57 -13.34
N THR A 21 0.33 21.90 -12.48
CA THR A 21 -0.91 21.12 -12.35
C THR A 21 -1.68 21.08 -13.67
N GLY A 22 -2.21 19.91 -14.05
CA GLY A 22 -3.00 19.76 -15.27
C GLY A 22 -2.21 19.69 -16.57
N THR A 23 -0.88 19.71 -16.55
CA THR A 23 -0.05 19.62 -17.77
C THR A 23 0.16 18.19 -18.27
N GLY A 24 -0.58 17.21 -17.77
CA GLY A 24 -0.44 15.80 -18.13
C GLY A 24 0.82 15.13 -17.56
N LYS A 25 1.27 15.52 -16.36
CA LYS A 25 2.45 14.95 -15.68
C LYS A 25 2.38 13.42 -15.61
N SER A 26 1.25 12.87 -15.15
CA SER A 26 1.04 11.41 -15.05
C SER A 26 1.27 10.71 -16.38
N LEU A 27 0.58 11.15 -17.44
CA LEU A 27 0.72 10.58 -18.78
C LEU A 27 2.17 10.66 -19.27
N ALA A 28 2.83 11.79 -19.02
CA ALA A 28 4.18 12.03 -19.50
C ALA A 28 5.24 11.12 -18.88
N TYR A 29 5.05 10.62 -17.65
CA TYR A 29 5.96 9.62 -17.08
C TYR A 29 5.45 8.18 -17.26
N LEU A 30 4.12 7.94 -17.25
CA LEU A 30 3.56 6.59 -17.36
C LEU A 30 3.68 5.99 -18.75
N VAL A 31 3.53 6.78 -19.81
CA VAL A 31 3.67 6.28 -21.19
C VAL A 31 5.06 5.68 -21.45
N PRO A 32 6.18 6.40 -21.23
CA PRO A 32 7.50 5.80 -21.41
C PRO A 32 7.77 4.69 -20.38
N ALA A 33 7.25 4.78 -19.15
CA ALA A 33 7.40 3.73 -18.15
C ALA A 33 6.77 2.40 -18.59
N LEU A 34 5.53 2.43 -19.09
CA LEU A 34 4.83 1.24 -19.59
C LEU A 34 5.58 0.59 -20.74
N ARG A 35 6.06 1.41 -21.69
CA ARG A 35 6.86 0.92 -22.81
C ARG A 35 8.16 0.27 -22.33
N HIS A 36 8.94 0.99 -21.51
CA HIS A 36 10.20 0.50 -20.95
C HIS A 36 9.99 -0.83 -20.22
N ALA A 37 8.96 -0.91 -19.36
CA ALA A 37 8.70 -2.10 -18.58
C ALA A 37 8.37 -3.32 -19.45
N VAL A 38 7.58 -3.13 -20.51
CA VAL A 38 7.21 -4.22 -21.41
C VAL A 38 8.37 -4.66 -22.31
N GLU A 39 9.08 -3.70 -22.90
CA GLU A 39 10.17 -3.97 -23.86
C GLU A 39 11.39 -4.62 -23.18
N ASN A 40 11.75 -4.15 -21.99
CA ASN A 40 12.91 -4.64 -21.25
C ASN A 40 12.58 -5.80 -20.30
N ARG A 41 11.30 -6.05 -20.02
CA ARG A 41 10.84 -7.00 -18.99
C ARG A 41 11.38 -6.67 -17.60
N GLU A 42 11.48 -5.38 -17.32
CA GLU A 42 11.97 -4.84 -16.05
C GLU A 42 10.88 -3.97 -15.43
N PRO A 43 10.44 -4.25 -14.19
CA PRO A 43 9.34 -3.52 -13.59
C PRO A 43 9.75 -2.08 -13.27
N VAL A 44 8.81 -1.15 -13.47
CA VAL A 44 8.97 0.25 -13.08
C VAL A 44 8.17 0.53 -11.81
N VAL A 45 8.83 1.07 -10.79
CA VAL A 45 8.17 1.48 -9.55
C VAL A 45 7.75 2.94 -9.65
N VAL A 46 6.48 3.22 -9.35
CA VAL A 46 5.92 4.57 -9.26
C VAL A 46 5.54 4.85 -7.81
N SER A 47 6.15 5.87 -7.22
CA SER A 47 5.90 6.29 -5.84
C SER A 47 5.26 7.67 -5.83
N THR A 48 4.16 7.85 -5.09
CA THR A 48 3.48 9.15 -4.92
C THR A 48 3.21 9.46 -3.44
N ALA A 49 2.79 10.69 -3.15
CA ALA A 49 2.73 11.20 -1.77
C ALA A 49 1.57 10.63 -0.93
N THR A 50 0.41 10.35 -1.54
CA THR A 50 -0.80 9.98 -0.79
C THR A 50 -1.54 8.80 -1.40
N LEU A 51 -2.35 8.10 -0.57
CA LEU A 51 -3.21 7.00 -1.05
C LEU A 51 -4.25 7.46 -2.08
N ALA A 52 -4.69 8.73 -1.99
CA ALA A 52 -5.64 9.29 -2.95
C ALA A 52 -4.99 9.47 -4.32
N LEU A 53 -3.74 9.96 -4.36
CA LEU A 53 -2.96 10.07 -5.60
C LEU A 53 -2.62 8.68 -6.16
N GLN A 54 -2.31 7.70 -5.32
CA GLN A 54 -2.15 6.31 -5.76
C GLN A 54 -3.41 5.78 -6.45
N ALA A 55 -4.58 5.98 -5.82
CA ALA A 55 -5.85 5.56 -6.37
C ALA A 55 -6.13 6.28 -7.70
N GLN A 56 -5.83 7.59 -7.80
CA GLN A 56 -5.93 8.31 -9.07
C GLN A 56 -5.07 7.68 -10.17
N ILE A 57 -3.81 7.31 -9.86
CA ILE A 57 -2.94 6.66 -10.84
C ILE A 57 -3.50 5.29 -11.26
N VAL A 58 -3.94 4.47 -10.31
CA VAL A 58 -4.33 3.05 -10.56
C VAL A 58 -5.74 2.91 -11.10
N ASP A 59 -6.69 3.72 -10.65
CA ASP A 59 -8.11 3.60 -10.98
C ASP A 59 -8.52 4.48 -12.18
N HIS A 60 -7.68 5.44 -12.57
CA HIS A 60 -7.99 6.38 -13.65
C HIS A 60 -6.88 6.47 -14.71
N ASP A 61 -5.66 6.85 -14.34
CA ASP A 61 -4.62 7.17 -15.33
C ASP A 61 -4.09 5.89 -16.03
N LEU A 62 -3.74 4.86 -15.27
CA LEU A 62 -3.19 3.61 -15.80
C LEU A 62 -4.19 2.80 -16.65
N PRO A 63 -5.48 2.63 -16.28
CA PRO A 63 -6.43 1.87 -17.11
C PRO A 63 -6.54 2.44 -18.53
N VAL A 64 -6.66 3.76 -18.65
CA VAL A 64 -6.74 4.44 -19.95
C VAL A 64 -5.47 4.24 -20.76
N LEU A 65 -4.30 4.32 -20.12
CA LEU A 65 -3.01 4.12 -20.80
C LEU A 65 -2.76 2.68 -21.20
N VAL A 66 -3.10 1.71 -20.34
CA VAL A 66 -2.97 0.28 -20.61
C VAL A 66 -3.82 -0.09 -21.83
N ASP A 67 -5.09 0.36 -21.88
CA ASP A 67 -5.97 0.10 -23.02
C ASP A 67 -5.46 0.77 -24.31
N ALA A 68 -4.92 1.99 -24.21
CA ALA A 68 -4.40 2.71 -25.37
C ALA A 68 -3.08 2.13 -25.91
N LEU A 69 -2.24 1.58 -25.03
CA LEU A 69 -0.90 1.09 -25.39
C LEU A 69 -0.86 -0.40 -25.69
N GLU A 70 -1.82 -1.21 -25.23
CA GLU A 70 -1.87 -2.66 -25.49
C GLU A 70 -1.68 -3.03 -26.98
N PRO A 71 -2.33 -2.37 -27.96
CA PRO A 71 -2.11 -2.65 -29.38
C PRO A 71 -0.70 -2.33 -29.88
N LEU A 72 -0.01 -1.39 -29.23
CA LEU A 72 1.34 -0.93 -29.59
C LEU A 72 2.44 -1.76 -28.93
N LEU A 73 2.16 -2.30 -27.73
CA LEU A 73 3.09 -3.08 -26.93
C LEU A 73 3.01 -4.59 -27.19
N GLY A 74 2.02 -5.04 -27.95
CA GLY A 74 1.82 -6.45 -28.32
C GLY A 74 1.29 -7.34 -27.20
N ARG A 75 1.14 -6.80 -25.99
CA ARG A 75 0.45 -7.40 -24.85
C ARG A 75 -0.07 -6.31 -23.91
N ARG A 76 -1.01 -6.68 -23.06
CA ARG A 76 -1.48 -5.83 -21.97
C ARG A 76 -0.42 -5.71 -20.87
N PRO A 77 -0.01 -4.50 -20.46
CA PRO A 77 0.83 -4.31 -19.29
C PRO A 77 0.09 -4.68 -17.99
N GLU A 78 0.78 -5.37 -17.08
CA GLU A 78 0.27 -5.72 -15.75
C GLU A 78 0.61 -4.64 -14.72
N VAL A 79 -0.38 -4.28 -13.91
CA VAL A 79 -0.27 -3.22 -12.90
C VAL A 79 -0.63 -3.75 -11.51
N ALA A 80 0.21 -3.43 -10.52
CA ALA A 80 -0.07 -3.69 -9.12
C ALA A 80 -0.01 -2.43 -8.26
N LEU A 81 -0.81 -2.44 -7.20
CA LEU A 81 -0.79 -1.46 -6.12
C LEU A 81 -0.29 -2.15 -4.85
N VAL A 82 0.72 -1.55 -4.22
CA VAL A 82 1.29 -2.06 -2.97
C VAL A 82 1.22 -0.99 -1.89
N LYS A 83 0.59 -1.37 -0.76
CA LYS A 83 0.43 -0.53 0.43
C LYS A 83 1.00 -1.23 1.68
N GLY A 84 1.15 -0.47 2.77
CA GLY A 84 1.46 -1.03 4.08
C GLY A 84 0.35 -1.97 4.60
N ARG A 85 0.70 -2.91 5.48
CA ARG A 85 -0.23 -3.94 6.01
C ARG A 85 -1.51 -3.36 6.65
N ALA A 86 -1.39 -2.19 7.26
CA ALA A 86 -2.51 -1.48 7.88
C ALA A 86 -3.58 -1.02 6.88
N HIS A 87 -3.34 -1.09 5.57
CA HIS A 87 -4.32 -0.78 4.53
C HIS A 87 -5.08 -2.00 4.02
N TYR A 88 -4.76 -3.20 4.51
CA TYR A 88 -5.45 -4.44 4.16
C TYR A 88 -6.16 -5.03 5.38
N ALA A 89 -7.32 -5.64 5.16
CA ALA A 89 -7.93 -6.48 6.16
C ALA A 89 -7.05 -7.71 6.47
N CYS A 90 -7.00 -8.11 7.74
CA CYS A 90 -6.25 -9.26 8.21
C CYS A 90 -7.20 -10.42 8.47
N ARG A 91 -7.21 -11.41 7.56
CA ARG A 91 -7.99 -12.64 7.71
C ARG A 91 -7.70 -13.38 9.01
N HIS A 92 -6.43 -13.37 9.45
CA HIS A 92 -6.06 -13.98 10.73
C HIS A 92 -6.66 -13.26 11.94
N LYS A 93 -6.69 -11.91 11.94
CA LYS A 93 -7.34 -11.13 13.01
C LYS A 93 -8.85 -11.37 13.03
N LEU A 94 -9.48 -11.42 11.86
CA LEU A 94 -10.91 -11.70 11.72
C LEU A 94 -11.30 -13.10 12.22
N ALA A 95 -10.40 -14.08 12.06
CA ALA A 95 -10.53 -15.43 12.58
C ALA A 95 -10.21 -15.57 14.09
N GLY A 96 -9.93 -14.47 14.81
CA GLY A 96 -9.62 -14.49 16.25
C GLY A 96 -8.18 -14.90 16.58
N GLY A 97 -7.26 -14.77 15.62
CA GLY A 97 -5.86 -15.21 15.75
C GLY A 97 -4.96 -14.33 16.61
N TYR A 98 -5.44 -13.19 17.09
CA TYR A 98 -4.70 -12.32 18.03
C TYR A 98 -5.44 -12.29 19.37
N PRO A 99 -4.73 -12.13 20.49
CA PRO A 99 -5.36 -11.88 21.78
C PRO A 99 -6.32 -10.70 21.65
N ALA A 100 -7.49 -10.81 22.27
CA ALA A 100 -8.36 -9.64 22.38
C ALA A 100 -7.56 -8.51 23.02
N GLU A 101 -7.49 -7.36 22.34
CA GLU A 101 -7.06 -6.11 22.98
C GLU A 101 -7.95 -5.95 24.23
N GLU A 102 -7.36 -5.55 25.38
CA GLU A 102 -8.12 -5.38 26.62
C GLU A 102 -9.44 -4.66 26.35
N PRO A 103 -10.58 -5.13 26.90
CA PRO A 103 -11.87 -4.59 26.55
C PRO A 103 -11.87 -3.10 26.87
N THR A 104 -11.84 -2.27 25.83
CA THR A 104 -11.97 -0.83 25.97
C THR A 104 -13.39 -0.54 26.43
N LEU A 105 -13.66 -0.60 27.75
CA LEU A 105 -14.85 -0.13 28.49
C LEU A 105 -16.27 -0.26 27.86
N PHE A 106 -16.46 -1.03 26.80
CA PHE A 106 -17.66 -1.03 25.96
C PHE A 106 -18.11 -2.43 25.52
N GLU A 107 -17.50 -3.50 26.06
CA GLU A 107 -18.06 -4.84 25.91
C GLU A 107 -19.24 -5.00 26.87
N ALA A 108 -20.42 -4.54 26.42
CA ALA A 108 -21.67 -5.07 26.93
C ALA A 108 -21.84 -6.53 26.43
N PRO A 109 -22.48 -7.43 27.21
CA PRO A 109 -22.54 -8.85 26.90
C PRO A 109 -23.28 -9.12 25.58
N ALA A 110 -22.90 -10.21 24.93
CA ALA A 110 -23.35 -10.73 23.63
C ALA A 110 -24.86 -11.06 23.47
N ALA A 111 -25.75 -10.43 24.25
CA ALA A 111 -27.20 -10.64 24.22
C ALA A 111 -27.98 -9.46 23.62
N SER A 112 -27.31 -8.43 23.14
CA SER A 112 -27.92 -7.31 22.43
C SER A 112 -27.16 -7.13 21.12
N GLY A 113 -27.86 -6.84 20.02
CA GLY A 113 -27.22 -6.58 18.72
C GLY A 113 -26.18 -5.46 18.76
N PRO A 114 -25.59 -5.01 17.64
CA PRO A 114 -24.60 -3.94 17.66
C PRO A 114 -25.22 -2.63 18.16
N THR A 115 -25.27 -2.42 19.48
CA THR A 115 -25.88 -1.24 20.12
C THR A 115 -24.99 -0.01 19.98
N SER A 116 -23.70 -0.21 19.68
CA SER A 116 -22.75 0.86 19.37
C SER A 116 -22.55 1.02 17.85
N SER A 117 -22.39 2.27 17.41
CA SER A 117 -22.01 2.59 16.02
C SER A 117 -20.70 1.92 15.59
N LEU A 118 -19.81 1.63 16.55
CA LEU A 118 -18.59 0.88 16.33
C LEU A 118 -18.87 -0.60 16.04
N GLY A 119 -19.72 -1.25 16.83
CA GLY A 119 -20.10 -2.65 16.61
C GLY A 119 -20.74 -2.86 15.24
N ALA A 120 -21.64 -1.95 14.84
CA ALA A 120 -22.27 -1.99 13.52
C ALA A 120 -21.25 -1.86 12.38
N ALA A 121 -20.27 -0.96 12.54
CA ALA A 121 -19.18 -0.80 11.57
C ALA A 121 -18.31 -2.06 11.47
N VAL A 122 -18.01 -2.73 12.59
CA VAL A 122 -17.20 -3.96 12.61
C VAL A 122 -17.93 -5.12 11.97
N VAL A 123 -19.23 -5.29 12.22
CA VAL A 123 -20.04 -6.33 11.56
C VAL A 123 -20.02 -6.12 10.04
N ARG A 124 -20.27 -4.89 9.58
CA ARG A 124 -20.20 -4.54 8.15
C ARG A 124 -18.82 -4.81 7.54
N LEU A 125 -17.74 -4.54 8.27
CA LEU A 125 -16.38 -4.84 7.82
C LEU A 125 -16.15 -6.34 7.63
N ARG A 126 -16.64 -7.18 8.56
CA ARG A 126 -16.54 -8.64 8.45
C ARG A 126 -17.26 -9.13 7.19
N GLU A 127 -18.48 -8.66 6.95
CA GLU A 127 -19.27 -9.01 5.74
C GLU A 127 -18.58 -8.55 4.44
N TRP A 128 -18.05 -7.32 4.42
CA TRP A 128 -17.33 -6.80 3.25
C TRP A 128 -16.07 -7.62 2.96
N VAL A 129 -15.31 -8.04 3.97
CA VAL A 129 -14.08 -8.82 3.76
C VAL A 129 -14.36 -10.18 3.09
N GLU A 130 -15.46 -10.84 3.42
CA GLU A 130 -15.81 -12.14 2.82
C GLU A 130 -16.07 -12.04 1.31
N SER A 131 -16.53 -10.87 0.83
CA SER A 131 -16.80 -10.62 -0.59
C SER A 131 -15.67 -9.86 -1.31
N SER A 132 -14.75 -9.26 -0.56
CA SER A 132 -13.65 -8.47 -1.12
C SER A 132 -12.57 -9.37 -1.73
N LYS A 133 -12.12 -9.01 -2.93
CA LYS A 133 -11.04 -9.70 -3.63
C LYS A 133 -9.66 -9.26 -3.15
N THR A 134 -9.52 -7.98 -2.79
CA THR A 134 -8.22 -7.37 -2.46
C THR A 134 -8.08 -7.06 -0.97
N GLY A 135 -9.19 -6.97 -0.23
CA GLY A 135 -9.22 -6.55 1.17
C GLY A 135 -8.66 -5.14 1.39
N ASP A 136 -8.53 -4.33 0.34
CA ASP A 136 -7.98 -2.97 0.41
C ASP A 136 -9.00 -1.99 0.99
N ARG A 137 -8.57 -1.27 2.03
CA ARG A 137 -9.41 -0.27 2.70
C ARG A 137 -10.01 0.76 1.73
N SER A 138 -9.29 1.14 0.66
CA SER A 138 -9.79 2.17 -0.25
C SER A 138 -11.00 1.74 -1.08
N GLU A 139 -11.22 0.43 -1.24
CA GLU A 139 -12.38 -0.11 -1.96
C GLU A 139 -13.66 -0.15 -1.08
N LEU A 140 -13.53 0.09 0.23
CA LEU A 140 -14.66 0.07 1.14
C LEU A 140 -15.49 1.36 1.01
N VAL A 141 -16.64 1.25 0.37
CA VAL A 141 -17.60 2.37 0.19
C VAL A 141 -18.96 2.02 0.80
N PRO A 142 -19.53 2.89 1.69
CA PRO A 142 -18.87 4.02 2.32
C PRO A 142 -17.79 3.57 3.30
N GLY A 143 -16.74 4.37 3.49
CA GLY A 143 -15.63 4.04 4.39
C GLY A 143 -16.04 3.86 5.86
N VAL A 144 -15.07 3.51 6.70
CA VAL A 144 -15.23 3.40 8.16
C VAL A 144 -14.24 4.29 8.92
N PRO A 145 -14.58 4.69 10.16
CA PRO A 145 -13.63 5.32 11.06
C PRO A 145 -12.41 4.43 11.34
N ASP A 146 -11.25 5.03 11.60
CA ASP A 146 -10.00 4.31 11.87
C ASP A 146 -10.12 3.32 13.02
N ARG A 147 -10.85 3.68 14.09
CA ARG A 147 -11.10 2.79 15.24
C ARG A 147 -11.79 1.49 14.83
N ALA A 148 -12.69 1.52 13.85
CA ALA A 148 -13.36 0.33 13.36
C ALA A 148 -12.43 -0.47 12.45
N TRP A 149 -11.67 0.20 11.57
CA TRP A 149 -10.71 -0.45 10.70
C TRP A 149 -9.60 -1.18 11.47
N ARG A 150 -9.13 -0.62 12.59
CA ARG A 150 -8.14 -1.28 13.48
C ARG A 150 -8.64 -2.60 14.05
N GLN A 151 -9.95 -2.83 14.13
CA GLN A 151 -10.52 -4.11 14.58
C GLN A 151 -10.31 -5.23 13.56
N VAL A 152 -10.10 -4.90 12.28
CA VAL A 152 -9.98 -5.88 11.20
C VAL A 152 -8.62 -5.86 10.48
N SER A 153 -7.73 -4.93 10.83
CA SER A 153 -6.39 -4.79 10.24
C SER A 153 -5.31 -4.92 11.30
N VAL A 154 -4.06 -5.07 10.86
CA VAL A 154 -2.88 -5.13 11.73
C VAL A 154 -1.79 -4.21 11.20
N THR A 155 -0.98 -3.68 12.11
CA THR A 155 0.26 -2.96 11.76
C THR A 155 1.34 -3.93 11.26
N ALA A 156 2.45 -3.37 10.75
CA ALA A 156 3.62 -4.17 10.38
C ALA A 156 4.24 -4.89 11.58
N HIS A 157 4.23 -4.27 12.77
CA HIS A 157 4.77 -4.83 14.00
C HIS A 157 3.89 -5.93 14.62
N GLU A 158 2.56 -5.78 14.52
CA GLU A 158 1.60 -6.78 14.99
C GLU A 158 1.58 -8.03 14.10
N CYS A 159 1.85 -7.87 12.80
CA CYS A 159 1.69 -8.97 11.85
C CYS A 159 2.70 -10.10 12.10
N LEU A 160 2.20 -11.33 12.18
CA LEU A 160 3.03 -12.54 12.30
C LEU A 160 3.99 -12.75 11.10
N GLY A 161 3.68 -12.15 9.95
CA GLY A 161 4.44 -12.28 8.70
C GLY A 161 4.05 -13.52 7.89
N GLY A 162 4.31 -13.50 6.58
CA GLY A 162 3.88 -14.55 5.65
C GLY A 162 4.43 -15.94 5.95
N GLN A 163 5.61 -16.04 6.58
CA GLN A 163 6.23 -17.33 6.91
C GLN A 163 5.61 -18.02 8.14
N ARG A 164 4.99 -17.26 9.05
CA ARG A 164 4.44 -17.80 10.31
C ARG A 164 2.91 -17.75 10.37
N CYS A 165 2.29 -16.88 9.58
CA CYS A 165 0.85 -16.68 9.61
C CYS A 165 0.11 -17.88 9.00
N PRO A 166 -0.81 -18.55 9.72
CA PRO A 166 -1.59 -19.66 9.16
C PRO A 166 -2.48 -19.26 7.97
N HIS A 167 -2.76 -17.97 7.80
CA HIS A 167 -3.58 -17.42 6.72
C HIS A 167 -2.75 -16.79 5.59
N ALA A 168 -1.44 -17.05 5.51
CA ALA A 168 -0.56 -16.40 4.54
C ALA A 168 -1.03 -16.59 3.08
N ALA A 169 -1.49 -17.79 2.72
CA ALA A 169 -1.94 -18.12 1.36
C ALA A 169 -3.16 -17.31 0.90
N THR A 170 -3.99 -16.82 1.83
CA THR A 170 -5.17 -15.99 1.53
C THR A 170 -5.01 -14.55 2.05
N CYS A 171 -3.82 -14.19 2.52
CA CYS A 171 -3.57 -12.88 3.08
C CYS A 171 -3.53 -11.83 1.97
N PHE A 172 -4.49 -10.91 1.98
CA PHE A 172 -4.59 -9.80 1.02
C PHE A 172 -3.28 -9.03 0.81
N SER A 173 -2.56 -8.72 1.90
CA SER A 173 -1.27 -8.03 1.80
C SER A 173 -0.19 -8.88 1.13
N GLU A 174 -0.19 -10.20 1.32
CA GLU A 174 0.76 -11.09 0.64
C GLU A 174 0.37 -11.33 -0.82
N LEU A 175 -0.92 -11.42 -1.12
CA LEU A 175 -1.44 -11.52 -2.48
C LEU A 175 -1.13 -10.26 -3.30
N SER A 176 -1.30 -9.07 -2.74
CA SER A 176 -0.92 -7.80 -3.38
C SER A 176 0.59 -7.76 -3.70
N ARG A 177 1.45 -8.21 -2.76
CA ARG A 177 2.90 -8.30 -3.01
C ARG A 177 3.27 -9.35 -4.03
N ALA A 178 2.56 -10.49 -4.05
CA ALA A 178 2.76 -11.52 -5.05
C ALA A 178 2.44 -10.99 -6.46
N LYS A 179 1.30 -10.31 -6.61
CA LYS A 179 0.93 -9.64 -7.86
C LYS A 179 1.99 -8.62 -8.28
N ALA A 180 2.50 -7.83 -7.34
CA ALA A 180 3.52 -6.82 -7.64
C ALA A 180 4.83 -7.41 -8.18
N ARG A 181 5.22 -8.62 -7.76
CA ARG A 181 6.40 -9.31 -8.31
C ARG A 181 6.27 -9.70 -9.77
N GLU A 182 5.04 -9.82 -10.26
CA GLU A 182 4.71 -10.25 -11.62
C GLU A 182 4.19 -9.08 -12.49
N SER A 183 4.19 -7.86 -11.96
CA SER A 183 3.62 -6.69 -12.64
C SER A 183 4.71 -5.85 -13.32
N ASP A 184 4.36 -5.24 -14.45
CA ASP A 184 5.23 -4.31 -15.19
C ASP A 184 5.33 -2.96 -14.49
N ILE A 185 4.21 -2.48 -13.92
CA ILE A 185 4.17 -1.25 -13.13
C ILE A 185 3.73 -1.56 -11.71
N VAL A 186 4.51 -1.13 -10.73
CA VAL A 186 4.17 -1.21 -9.31
C VAL A 186 3.97 0.19 -8.76
N VAL A 187 2.74 0.51 -8.37
CA VAL A 187 2.40 1.77 -7.72
C VAL A 187 2.48 1.62 -6.21
N THR A 188 3.18 2.52 -5.55
CA THR A 188 3.30 2.58 -4.10
C THR A 188 3.42 4.03 -3.60
N ASN A 189 3.69 4.23 -2.31
CA ASN A 189 3.88 5.57 -1.72
C ASN A 189 5.31 5.74 -1.25
N HIS A 190 5.68 7.01 -1.01
CA HIS A 190 7.01 7.37 -0.55
C HIS A 190 7.41 6.66 0.74
N ALA A 191 6.47 6.49 1.67
CA ALA A 191 6.71 5.80 2.93
C ALA A 191 7.09 4.32 2.73
N PHE A 192 6.36 3.61 1.87
CA PHE A 192 6.62 2.20 1.58
C PHE A 192 7.90 2.02 0.77
N LEU A 193 8.14 2.89 -0.22
CA LEU A 193 9.40 2.93 -0.97
C LEU A 193 10.60 3.15 -0.04
N ALA A 194 10.48 4.05 0.94
CA ALA A 194 11.51 4.29 1.93
C ALA A 194 11.80 3.03 2.78
N ILE A 195 10.76 2.38 3.31
CA ILE A 195 10.93 1.15 4.12
C ILE A 195 11.63 0.06 3.31
N ASP A 196 11.21 -0.15 2.06
CA ASP A 196 11.82 -1.13 1.16
C ASP A 196 13.32 -0.85 0.95
N ALA A 197 13.66 0.42 0.68
CA ALA A 197 15.05 0.85 0.45
C ALA A 197 15.95 0.81 1.70
N PHE A 198 15.44 1.21 2.88
CA PHE A 198 16.25 1.32 4.10
C PHE A 198 16.34 0.02 4.89
N GLU A 199 15.28 -0.77 4.95
CA GLU A 199 15.25 -2.00 5.76
C GLU A 199 15.73 -3.23 4.98
N GLY A 200 16.07 -3.09 3.69
CA GLY A 200 16.54 -4.18 2.84
C GLY A 200 15.53 -5.33 2.73
N ARG A 201 14.25 -5.03 2.92
CA ARG A 201 13.17 -6.01 2.77
C ARG A 201 12.78 -6.02 1.30
N ALA A 202 12.81 -7.19 0.64
CA ALA A 202 12.32 -7.34 -0.72
C ALA A 202 10.77 -7.29 -0.77
N MET A 203 10.19 -6.10 -0.55
CA MET A 203 8.74 -5.88 -0.56
C MET A 203 8.24 -5.44 -1.93
N LEU A 204 9.07 -4.71 -2.67
CA LEU A 204 8.91 -4.39 -4.08
C LEU A 204 9.71 -5.39 -4.95
N PRO A 205 9.35 -5.59 -6.23
CA PRO A 205 10.18 -6.36 -7.15
C PRO A 205 11.55 -5.71 -7.34
N GLU A 206 12.54 -6.48 -7.77
CA GLU A 206 13.81 -5.92 -8.25
C GLU A 206 13.54 -5.01 -9.46
N HIS A 207 14.04 -3.79 -9.42
CA HIS A 207 13.75 -2.74 -10.39
C HIS A 207 14.96 -1.82 -10.57
N GLN A 208 15.15 -1.31 -11.78
CA GLN A 208 16.18 -0.31 -12.08
C GLN A 208 15.62 1.11 -12.17
N VAL A 209 14.32 1.23 -12.45
CA VAL A 209 13.65 2.51 -12.65
C VAL A 209 12.64 2.80 -11.54
N VAL A 210 12.81 3.96 -10.90
CA VAL A 210 11.86 4.52 -9.93
C VAL A 210 11.41 5.89 -10.41
N ILE A 211 10.10 6.08 -10.44
CA ILE A 211 9.45 7.37 -10.68
C ILE A 211 8.93 7.90 -9.35
N ILE A 212 9.36 9.09 -8.97
CA ILE A 212 8.91 9.77 -7.76
C ILE A 212 7.98 10.92 -8.17
N ASP A 213 6.69 10.67 -8.08
CA ASP A 213 5.65 11.67 -8.28
C ASP A 213 5.43 12.48 -6.98
N GLU A 214 5.12 13.76 -7.11
CA GLU A 214 5.07 14.71 -5.98
C GLU A 214 6.34 14.68 -5.10
N ALA A 215 7.51 14.61 -5.75
CA ALA A 215 8.81 14.48 -5.11
C ALA A 215 9.14 15.56 -4.05
N HIS A 216 8.41 16.68 -4.04
CA HIS A 216 8.54 17.68 -2.98
C HIS A 216 8.13 17.14 -1.59
N GLU A 217 7.25 16.14 -1.53
CA GLU A 217 6.85 15.46 -0.30
C GLU A 217 7.86 14.37 0.13
N LEU A 218 8.77 13.96 -0.74
CA LEU A 218 9.61 12.77 -0.53
C LEU A 218 10.44 12.87 0.76
N ALA A 219 11.12 14.00 0.97
CA ALA A 219 12.02 14.19 2.10
C ALA A 219 11.31 14.04 3.46
N ASP A 220 10.14 14.68 3.60
CA ASP A 220 9.34 14.62 4.81
C ASP A 220 8.77 13.22 5.05
N ARG A 221 8.31 12.55 3.98
CA ARG A 221 7.77 11.19 4.06
C ARG A 221 8.83 10.16 4.43
N VAL A 222 10.03 10.26 3.86
CA VAL A 222 11.16 9.40 4.21
C VAL A 222 11.53 9.62 5.67
N THR A 223 11.75 10.88 6.07
CA THR A 223 12.13 11.24 7.44
C THR A 223 11.14 10.72 8.47
N GLY A 224 9.83 10.86 8.20
CA GLY A 224 8.79 10.41 9.12
C GLY A 224 8.77 8.89 9.35
N VAL A 225 9.27 8.09 8.40
CA VAL A 225 9.22 6.63 8.48
C VAL A 225 10.50 6.03 9.05
N ILE A 226 11.65 6.65 8.79
CA ILE A 226 12.94 6.21 9.35
C ILE A 226 13.19 6.74 10.77
N SER A 227 12.32 7.64 11.26
CA SER A 227 12.45 8.21 12.60
C SER A 227 11.74 7.34 13.63
N ASP A 228 12.48 6.86 14.63
CA ASP A 228 11.90 6.26 15.82
C ASP A 228 11.42 7.32 16.81
N GLN A 229 10.30 7.08 17.48
CA GLN A 229 9.79 7.94 18.55
C GLN A 229 9.86 7.23 19.91
N LEU A 230 10.47 7.91 20.87
CA LEU A 230 10.49 7.52 22.28
C LEU A 230 9.60 8.47 23.08
N SER A 231 8.71 7.91 23.90
CA SER A 231 7.83 8.67 24.77
C SER A 231 7.94 8.15 26.20
N ALA A 232 7.65 8.99 27.20
CA ALA A 232 7.63 8.56 28.59
C ALA A 232 6.66 7.38 28.82
N VAL A 233 5.55 7.35 28.06
CA VAL A 233 4.55 6.26 28.09
C VAL A 233 5.14 4.97 27.55
N SER A 234 5.80 4.99 26.39
CA SER A 234 6.39 3.78 25.80
C SER A 234 7.53 3.22 26.67
N VAL A 235 8.36 4.10 27.26
CA VAL A 235 9.42 3.70 28.20
C VAL A 235 8.83 3.08 29.47
N SER A 236 7.79 3.69 30.04
CA SER A 236 7.14 3.18 31.27
C SER A 236 6.48 1.82 31.02
N ALA A 237 5.83 1.64 29.87
CA ALA A 237 5.22 0.37 29.47
C ALA A 237 6.28 -0.74 29.30
N ALA A 238 7.40 -0.43 28.64
CA ALA A 238 8.51 -1.36 28.48
C ALA A 238 9.14 -1.76 29.82
N ALA A 239 9.36 -0.80 30.72
CA ALA A 239 9.88 -1.06 32.06
C ALA A 239 8.95 -1.98 32.88
N GLY A 240 7.64 -1.75 32.81
CA GLY A 240 6.65 -2.60 33.48
C GLY A 240 6.53 -4.01 32.88
N ALA A 241 6.80 -4.17 31.58
CA ALA A 241 6.86 -5.49 30.96
C ALA A 241 8.12 -6.27 31.36
N ALA A 242 9.27 -5.60 31.46
CA ALA A 242 10.55 -6.23 31.83
C ALA A 242 10.66 -6.60 33.32
N ALA A 243 9.85 -6.00 34.18
CA ALA A 243 9.81 -6.29 35.61
C ALA A 243 8.96 -7.52 35.99
N ARG A 244 8.33 -8.18 35.00
CA ARG A 244 7.54 -9.40 35.17
C ARG A 244 8.31 -10.63 34.70
#